data_AF-A0A2T1D9S5-F1
#
_entry.id   AF-A0A2T1D9S5-F1
#
_cell.length_a   1.000
_cell.length_b   1.000
_cell.length_c   1.000
_cell.angle_alpha   90.00
_cell.angle_beta   90.00
_cell.angle_gamma   90.00
#
_symmetry.space_group_name_H-M   'P 1'
#
loop_
_entity.id
_entity.type
_entity.pdbx_description
1 polymer ?
#
loop_
_entity_poly.entity_id
_entity_poly.type
_entity_poly.pdbx_seq_one_letter_code
_entity_poly.pdbx_strand_id
1 'polypeptide(L)'
;MAWQEGRGEGEPWNLHRLVVSCAIDTDSWAQEGTEQIRQKKASECAEIIACNKVKKNLSKDQEAFLKRRETMLALLDNPFPRPSRPLYQGQPSILAGVSYGLDKPATLAIIDIQTGKAITYRSIRQLLGENYKLLNRYRLQQQRNAHQRHKNQQKGAFNRFGESNSGKHLDRLIAHEIVAIAQKYQVSSLILPDLSDIREIVQGEVQARAEQEIPGSIELQRQYALQYRASVHRWRHAQLSQCIGSQAAQVGISIEVVKQPFTGTPQEKPKNLAIAAYQSRK
;
A
#
# COMPACT_ATOMS: atom_id res chain seq x y z
N MET A 1 1.32 -9.54 -22.99
CA MET A 1 0.13 -10.31 -23.40
C MET A 1 0.36 -11.77 -23.09
N ALA A 2 -0.57 -12.42 -22.42
CA ALA A 2 -0.56 -13.85 -22.21
C ALA A 2 -1.86 -14.44 -22.76
N TRP A 3 -1.74 -15.36 -23.71
CA TRP A 3 -2.86 -16.16 -24.19
C TRP A 3 -2.82 -17.49 -23.46
N GLN A 4 -3.98 -17.92 -22.95
CA GLN A 4 -4.11 -19.22 -22.30
C GLN A 4 -5.23 -20.00 -22.98
N GLU A 5 -4.87 -21.15 -23.54
CA GLU A 5 -5.83 -22.11 -24.06
C GLU A 5 -6.53 -22.81 -22.89
N GLY A 6 -7.83 -22.60 -22.74
CA GLY A 6 -8.63 -23.32 -21.75
C GLY A 6 -8.84 -24.76 -22.20
N ARG A 7 -8.47 -25.74 -21.36
CA ARG A 7 -8.89 -27.15 -21.53
C ARG A 7 -10.17 -27.37 -20.71
N GLY A 8 -11.32 -27.46 -21.37
CA GLY A 8 -12.62 -27.74 -20.75
C GLY A 8 -13.78 -27.73 -21.75
N GLU A 9 -14.95 -28.23 -21.35
CA GLU A 9 -16.19 -28.17 -22.14
C GLU A 9 -17.02 -26.93 -21.74
N GLY A 10 -17.35 -26.08 -22.72
CA GLY A 10 -18.12 -24.85 -22.52
C GLY A 10 -18.11 -23.92 -23.74
N GLU A 11 -18.84 -22.80 -23.67
CA GLU A 11 -18.89 -21.80 -24.74
C GLU A 11 -17.48 -21.21 -25.05
N PRO A 12 -17.09 -21.04 -26.33
CA PRO A 12 -15.72 -20.68 -26.73
C PRO A 12 -15.16 -19.39 -26.09
N TRP A 13 -16.03 -18.38 -25.86
CA TRP A 13 -15.64 -17.10 -25.25
C TRP A 13 -15.36 -17.20 -23.74
N ASN A 14 -15.75 -18.30 -23.09
CA ASN A 14 -15.42 -18.59 -21.70
C ASN A 14 -14.16 -19.48 -21.57
N LEU A 15 -13.76 -20.17 -22.65
CA LEU A 15 -12.61 -21.08 -22.68
C LEU A 15 -11.29 -20.35 -22.99
N HIS A 16 -11.31 -19.45 -23.98
CA HIS A 16 -10.11 -18.74 -24.39
C HIS A 16 -10.05 -17.37 -23.71
N ARG A 17 -9.01 -17.16 -22.89
CA ARG A 17 -8.79 -15.86 -22.23
C ARG A 17 -7.51 -15.21 -22.74
N LEU A 18 -7.65 -13.99 -23.23
CA LEU A 18 -6.53 -13.09 -23.50
C LEU A 18 -6.34 -12.19 -22.28
N VAL A 19 -5.18 -12.30 -21.62
CA VAL A 19 -4.80 -11.39 -20.54
C VAL A 19 -3.86 -10.33 -21.10
N VAL A 20 -4.37 -9.10 -21.19
CA VAL A 20 -3.56 -7.93 -21.51
C VAL A 20 -3.17 -7.25 -20.20
N SER A 21 -1.90 -7.35 -19.85
CA SER A 21 -1.27 -6.52 -18.82
C SER A 21 -0.61 -5.32 -19.50
N CYS A 22 -1.02 -4.11 -19.11
CA CYS A 22 -0.37 -2.86 -19.48
C CYS A 22 0.20 -2.23 -18.23
N ALA A 23 1.49 -1.88 -18.25
CA ALA A 23 2.09 -0.98 -17.27
C ALA A 23 2.20 0.40 -17.95
N ILE A 24 1.72 1.44 -17.27
CA ILE A 24 1.83 2.81 -17.76
C ILE A 24 2.74 3.55 -16.79
N ASP A 25 3.82 4.10 -17.30
CA ASP A 25 4.69 5.00 -16.56
C ASP A 25 4.06 6.40 -16.53
N THR A 26 3.75 6.87 -15.33
CA THR A 26 3.09 8.15 -15.07
C THR A 26 4.08 9.30 -14.92
N ASP A 27 5.36 9.01 -14.70
CA ASP A 27 6.37 10.03 -14.36
C ASP A 27 6.64 10.94 -15.57
N SER A 28 6.43 10.45 -16.79
CA SER A 28 6.61 11.20 -18.04
C SER A 28 5.34 11.92 -18.53
N TRP A 29 4.28 11.98 -17.72
CA TRP A 29 3.01 12.62 -18.13
C TRP A 29 3.03 14.14 -18.01
N ALA A 30 3.78 14.67 -17.04
CA ALA A 30 3.97 16.09 -16.81
C ALA A 30 5.31 16.56 -17.35
N GLN A 31 5.41 17.85 -17.65
CA GLN A 31 6.67 18.48 -18.06
C GLN A 31 7.76 18.31 -16.98
N GLU A 32 7.38 18.50 -15.72
CA GLU A 32 8.25 18.47 -14.55
C GLU A 32 8.81 17.06 -14.30
N GLY A 33 7.98 16.03 -14.42
CA GLY A 33 8.45 14.64 -14.29
C GLY A 33 9.31 14.19 -15.49
N THR A 34 8.96 14.65 -16.70
CA THR A 34 9.81 14.45 -17.89
C THR A 34 11.19 15.10 -17.71
N GLU A 35 11.23 16.28 -17.09
CA GLU A 35 12.46 17.00 -16.79
C GLU A 35 13.33 16.24 -15.77
N GLN A 36 12.74 15.67 -14.72
CA GLN A 36 13.49 14.81 -13.77
C GLN A 36 14.11 13.59 -14.45
N ILE A 37 13.34 12.91 -15.31
CA ILE A 37 13.84 11.77 -16.08
C ILE A 37 14.93 12.20 -17.06
N ARG A 38 14.78 13.36 -17.69
CA ARG A 38 15.77 13.95 -18.59
C ARG A 38 17.09 14.17 -17.85
N GLN A 39 17.05 14.83 -16.70
CA GLN A 39 18.23 15.13 -15.89
C GLN A 39 18.94 13.84 -15.44
N LYS A 40 18.19 12.85 -14.96
CA LYS A 40 18.75 11.55 -14.58
C LYS A 40 19.42 10.83 -15.75
N LYS A 41 18.78 10.79 -16.92
CA LYS A 41 19.37 10.16 -18.12
C LYS A 41 20.58 10.94 -18.64
N ALA A 42 20.55 12.26 -18.56
CA ALA A 42 21.67 13.12 -18.95
C ALA A 42 22.88 12.89 -18.03
N SER A 43 22.68 12.81 -16.70
CA SER A 43 23.76 12.52 -15.75
C SER A 43 24.36 11.13 -15.96
N GLU A 44 23.53 10.10 -16.14
CA GLU A 44 24.00 8.74 -16.46
C GLU A 44 24.82 8.71 -17.76
N CYS A 45 24.39 9.41 -18.81
CA CYS A 45 25.15 9.51 -20.06
C CYS A 45 26.47 10.27 -19.86
N ALA A 46 26.45 11.38 -19.11
CA ALA A 46 27.65 12.17 -18.82
C ALA A 46 28.69 11.38 -18.02
N GLU A 47 28.28 10.62 -17.00
CA GLU A 47 29.14 9.74 -16.21
C GLU A 47 29.79 8.65 -17.09
N ILE A 48 29.01 8.02 -17.97
CA ILE A 48 29.52 6.99 -18.89
C ILE A 48 30.54 7.59 -19.87
N ILE A 49 30.28 8.80 -20.39
CA ILE A 49 31.20 9.50 -21.29
C ILE A 49 32.49 9.87 -20.56
N ALA A 50 32.39 10.40 -19.34
CA ALA A 50 33.54 10.76 -18.52
C ALA A 50 34.43 9.54 -18.19
N CYS A 51 33.84 8.44 -17.72
CA CYS A 51 34.57 7.21 -17.37
C CYS A 51 35.30 6.57 -18.55
N ASN A 52 34.77 6.70 -19.76
CA ASN A 52 35.39 6.10 -20.95
C ASN A 52 36.38 7.03 -21.65
N LYS A 53 36.24 8.37 -21.55
CA LYS A 53 37.24 9.32 -22.07
C LYS A 53 38.60 9.22 -21.37
N VAL A 54 38.64 8.70 -20.13
CA VAL A 54 39.89 8.45 -19.38
C VAL A 54 40.69 7.25 -19.94
N LYS A 55 40.05 6.34 -20.68
CA LYS A 55 40.72 5.15 -21.24
C LYS A 55 41.47 5.53 -22.52
N LYS A 56 42.81 5.45 -22.49
CA LYS A 56 43.68 5.86 -23.60
C LYS A 56 43.58 5.01 -24.88
N ASN A 57 43.12 3.75 -24.78
CA ASN A 57 42.97 2.84 -25.92
C ASN A 57 41.52 2.32 -25.99
N LEU A 58 40.67 3.01 -26.74
CA LEU A 58 39.28 2.62 -26.97
C LEU A 58 39.19 1.69 -28.19
N SER A 59 38.44 0.60 -28.07
CA SER A 59 38.09 -0.24 -29.23
C SER A 59 37.09 0.49 -30.14
N LYS A 60 37.04 0.13 -31.44
CA LYS A 60 36.05 0.67 -32.40
C LYS A 60 34.61 0.55 -31.90
N ASP A 61 34.28 -0.52 -31.19
CA ASP A 61 32.96 -0.72 -30.59
C ASP A 61 32.70 0.26 -29.43
N GLN A 62 33.74 0.60 -28.66
CA GLN A 62 33.66 1.55 -27.56
C GLN A 62 33.52 2.99 -28.06
N GLU A 63 34.20 3.34 -29.17
CA GLU A 63 34.02 4.63 -29.84
C GLU A 63 32.61 4.78 -30.42
N ALA A 64 32.09 3.73 -31.09
CA ALA A 64 30.73 3.73 -31.60
C ALA A 64 29.69 3.85 -30.47
N PHE A 65 29.93 3.19 -29.34
CA PHE A 65 29.10 3.33 -28.14
C PHE A 65 29.12 4.76 -27.56
N LEU A 66 30.30 5.40 -27.50
CA LEU A 66 30.41 6.79 -27.04
C LEU A 66 29.66 7.77 -27.95
N LYS A 67 29.81 7.63 -29.27
CA LYS A 67 29.04 8.43 -30.23
C LYS A 67 27.53 8.27 -30.05
N ARG A 68 27.04 7.06 -29.75
CA ARG A 68 25.61 6.82 -29.43
C ARG A 68 25.18 7.53 -28.15
N ARG A 69 26.04 7.61 -27.13
CA ARG A 69 25.74 8.31 -25.87
C ARG A 69 25.76 9.83 -26.04
N GLU A 70 26.70 10.36 -26.82
CA GLU A 70 26.76 11.80 -27.14
C GLU A 70 25.55 12.24 -27.99
N THR A 71 25.16 11.44 -28.99
CA THR A 71 23.93 11.70 -29.77
C THR A 71 22.66 11.57 -28.93
N MET A 72 22.58 10.59 -28.03
CA MET A 72 21.47 10.47 -27.08
C MET A 72 21.37 11.70 -26.18
N LEU A 73 22.50 12.24 -25.70
CA LEU A 73 22.52 13.45 -24.87
C LEU A 73 21.98 14.66 -25.65
N ALA A 74 22.40 14.85 -26.90
CA ALA A 74 21.87 15.92 -27.77
C ALA A 74 20.37 15.77 -28.07
N LEU A 75 19.84 14.54 -28.14
CA LEU A 75 18.41 14.29 -28.35
C LEU A 75 17.57 14.58 -27.10
N LEU A 76 18.14 14.46 -25.90
CA LEU A 76 17.44 14.78 -24.65
C LEU A 76 17.06 16.27 -24.54
N ASP A 77 17.76 17.15 -25.25
CA ASP A 77 17.49 18.59 -25.26
C ASP A 77 16.23 18.99 -26.04
N ASN A 78 15.63 18.07 -26.80
CA ASN A 78 14.40 18.30 -27.56
C ASN A 78 13.23 17.47 -27.03
N PRO A 79 12.63 17.82 -25.86
CA PRO A 79 11.50 17.09 -25.29
C PRO A 79 10.20 17.35 -26.07
N PHE A 80 9.31 16.36 -26.07
CA PHE A 80 7.94 16.55 -26.54
C PHE A 80 7.18 17.49 -25.60
N PRO A 81 6.31 18.39 -26.11
CA PRO A 81 5.51 19.26 -25.27
C PRO A 81 4.58 18.41 -24.37
N ARG A 82 4.63 18.67 -23.07
CA ARG A 82 3.81 18.03 -22.04
C ARG A 82 3.02 19.09 -21.28
N PRO A 83 1.85 18.76 -20.73
CA PRO A 83 1.17 19.65 -19.80
C PRO A 83 2.03 19.86 -18.54
N SER A 84 2.11 21.11 -18.07
CA SER A 84 2.75 21.42 -16.78
C SER A 84 1.83 21.02 -15.64
N ARG A 85 2.37 20.26 -14.69
CA ARG A 85 1.74 19.94 -13.40
C ARG A 85 2.82 19.91 -12.32
N PRO A 86 2.69 20.74 -11.26
CA PRO A 86 3.68 20.75 -10.20
C PRO A 86 3.77 19.36 -9.58
N LEU A 87 5.00 18.91 -9.35
CA LEU A 87 5.25 17.68 -8.62
C LEU A 87 4.75 17.82 -7.20
N TYR A 88 4.25 16.72 -6.65
CA TYR A 88 3.81 16.68 -5.27
C TYR A 88 4.98 17.03 -4.34
N GLN A 89 4.79 18.04 -3.50
CA GLN A 89 5.73 18.43 -2.46
C GLN A 89 4.99 18.43 -1.12
N GLY A 90 5.29 17.42 -0.30
CA GLY A 90 4.77 17.35 1.06
C GLY A 90 5.56 18.20 2.04
N GLN A 91 4.89 18.69 3.08
CA GLN A 91 5.48 19.43 4.18
C GLN A 91 6.30 18.47 5.07
N PRO A 92 7.61 18.71 5.27
CA PRO A 92 8.48 17.81 6.02
C PRO A 92 8.05 17.60 7.49
N SER A 93 7.32 18.55 8.05
CA SER A 93 6.78 18.48 9.42
C SER A 93 5.53 17.61 9.52
N ILE A 94 4.82 17.32 8.42
CA ILE A 94 3.56 16.59 8.44
C ILE A 94 3.77 15.16 7.95
N LEU A 95 3.33 14.20 8.78
CA LEU A 95 3.37 12.77 8.51
C LEU A 95 1.99 12.14 8.61
N ALA A 96 1.76 11.08 7.83
CA ALA A 96 0.54 10.26 7.92
C ALA A 96 0.87 8.89 8.48
N GLY A 97 0.39 8.58 9.68
CA GLY A 97 0.48 7.24 10.24
C GLY A 97 -0.77 6.42 9.91
N VAL A 98 -0.58 5.20 9.41
CA VAL A 98 -1.66 4.21 9.28
C VAL A 98 -1.42 3.10 10.29
N SER A 99 -2.46 2.72 11.03
CA SER A 99 -2.40 1.56 11.93
C SER A 99 -3.36 0.47 11.48
N TYR A 100 -2.94 -0.78 11.64
CA TYR A 100 -3.75 -1.97 11.44
C TYR A 100 -4.22 -2.55 12.76
N GLY A 101 -5.48 -3.01 12.77
CA GLY A 101 -6.10 -3.68 13.89
C GLY A 101 -6.97 -4.83 13.44
N LEU A 102 -7.41 -5.64 14.40
CA LEU A 102 -8.24 -6.82 14.17
C LEU A 102 -9.65 -6.41 13.74
N ASP A 103 -10.31 -5.54 14.52
CA ASP A 103 -11.67 -5.07 14.18
C ASP A 103 -11.64 -3.97 13.11
N LYS A 104 -10.70 -3.03 13.21
CA LYS A 104 -10.58 -1.91 12.27
C LYS A 104 -9.40 -2.18 11.32
N PRO A 105 -9.65 -2.44 10.02
CA PRO A 105 -8.60 -2.88 9.10
C PRO A 105 -7.54 -1.80 8.86
N ALA A 106 -7.93 -0.53 8.93
CA ALA A 106 -7.04 0.62 8.92
C ALA A 106 -7.64 1.78 9.72
N THR A 107 -6.76 2.52 10.41
CA THR A 107 -7.04 3.84 11.00
C THR A 107 -5.92 4.79 10.59
N LEU A 108 -6.27 5.99 10.14
CA LEU A 108 -5.33 7.01 9.67
C LEU A 108 -5.24 8.13 10.71
N ALA A 109 -4.02 8.61 10.95
CA ALA A 109 -3.75 9.85 11.67
C ALA A 109 -2.80 10.73 10.87
N ILE A 110 -3.12 12.02 10.75
CA ILE A 110 -2.21 13.04 10.22
C ILE A 110 -1.61 13.76 11.40
N ILE A 111 -0.28 13.85 11.45
CA ILE A 111 0.47 14.32 12.61
C ILE A 111 1.43 15.42 12.17
N ASP A 112 1.44 16.49 12.93
CA ASP A 112 2.52 17.46 12.88
C ASP A 112 3.59 17.04 13.88
N ILE A 113 4.77 16.72 13.36
CA ILE A 113 5.93 16.28 14.12
C ILE A 113 6.43 17.38 15.06
N GLN A 114 6.37 18.64 14.64
CA GLN A 114 6.93 19.74 15.44
C GLN A 114 6.16 19.91 16.74
N THR A 115 4.83 19.78 16.67
CA THR A 115 3.95 19.85 17.85
C THR A 115 3.75 18.48 18.52
N GLY A 116 4.06 17.39 17.83
CA GLY A 116 3.78 16.02 18.28
C GLY A 116 2.28 15.71 18.40
N LYS A 117 1.43 16.51 17.77
CA LYS A 117 -0.04 16.42 17.85
C LYS A 117 -0.63 15.94 16.53
N ALA A 118 -1.68 15.15 16.64
CA ALA A 118 -2.45 14.76 15.46
C ALA A 118 -3.38 15.90 15.04
N ILE A 119 -3.24 16.33 13.79
CA ILE A 119 -4.12 17.30 13.13
C ILE A 119 -5.51 16.68 12.95
N THR A 120 -5.55 15.42 12.52
CA THR A 120 -6.82 14.72 12.29
C THR A 120 -6.69 13.21 12.43
N TYR A 121 -7.77 12.58 12.86
CA TYR A 121 -7.95 11.14 12.85
C TYR A 121 -9.08 10.73 11.89
N ARG A 122 -8.90 9.60 11.21
CA ARG A 122 -9.89 9.03 10.31
C ARG A 122 -10.02 7.54 10.58
N SER A 123 -11.19 7.16 11.08
CA SER A 123 -11.58 5.75 11.22
C SER A 123 -11.99 5.15 9.88
N ILE A 124 -12.02 3.82 9.78
CA ILE A 124 -12.47 3.14 8.56
C ILE A 124 -13.87 3.56 8.08
N ARG A 125 -14.77 3.91 9.01
CA ARG A 125 -16.11 4.41 8.67
C ARG A 125 -16.05 5.80 8.04
N GLN A 126 -15.13 6.65 8.49
CA GLN A 126 -14.90 7.97 7.92
C GLN A 126 -14.13 7.91 6.60
N LEU A 127 -13.21 6.94 6.45
CA LEU A 127 -12.51 6.70 5.19
C LEU A 127 -13.48 6.24 4.11
N LEU A 128 -14.31 5.24 4.39
CA LEU A 128 -15.20 4.67 3.38
C LEU A 128 -16.51 5.45 3.16
N GLY A 129 -16.95 6.25 4.14
CA GLY A 129 -18.21 6.98 4.04
C GLY A 129 -19.40 6.08 3.70
N GLU A 130 -20.05 6.34 2.57
CA GLU A 130 -21.18 5.53 2.07
C GLU A 130 -20.77 4.10 1.69
N ASN A 131 -19.54 3.92 1.22
CA ASN A 131 -18.97 2.62 0.83
C ASN A 131 -18.73 1.71 2.05
N TYR A 132 -18.90 2.22 3.27
CA TYR A 132 -18.85 1.39 4.49
C TYR A 132 -19.85 0.23 4.46
N LYS A 133 -20.98 0.40 3.76
CA LYS A 133 -21.96 -0.70 3.56
C LYS A 133 -21.34 -1.90 2.84
N LEU A 134 -20.39 -1.67 1.92
CA LEU A 134 -19.68 -2.73 1.19
C LEU A 134 -18.78 -3.53 2.13
N LEU A 135 -18.13 -2.87 3.09
CA LEU A 135 -17.34 -3.54 4.12
C LEU A 135 -18.21 -4.48 4.96
N ASN A 136 -19.39 -4.02 5.40
CA ASN A 136 -20.32 -4.86 6.16
C ASN A 136 -20.83 -6.07 5.36
N ARG A 137 -21.12 -5.89 4.07
CA ARG A 137 -21.50 -7.01 3.19
C ARG A 137 -20.37 -8.02 3.05
N TYR A 138 -19.14 -7.54 2.85
CA TYR A 138 -17.95 -8.39 2.75
C TYR A 138 -17.72 -9.19 4.04
N ARG A 139 -17.86 -8.55 5.20
CA ARG A 139 -17.82 -9.18 6.52
C ARG A 139 -18.86 -10.31 6.66
N LEU A 140 -20.11 -10.03 6.32
CA LEU A 140 -21.18 -11.04 6.38
C LEU A 140 -20.93 -12.22 5.42
N GLN A 141 -20.44 -11.95 4.21
CA GLN A 141 -20.09 -12.99 3.24
C GLN A 141 -18.96 -13.88 3.77
N GLN A 142 -17.93 -13.29 4.37
CA GLN A 142 -16.83 -14.03 4.99
C GLN A 142 -17.31 -14.98 6.09
N GLN A 143 -18.22 -14.52 6.94
CA GLN A 143 -18.80 -15.33 8.00
C GLN A 143 -19.63 -16.50 7.44
N ARG A 144 -20.46 -16.23 6.42
CA ARG A 144 -21.24 -17.28 5.73
C ARG A 144 -20.33 -18.33 5.09
N ASN A 145 -19.27 -17.87 4.41
CA ASN A 145 -18.28 -18.76 3.81
C ASN A 145 -17.56 -19.59 4.87
N ALA A 146 -17.19 -19.01 6.02
CA ALA A 146 -16.57 -19.74 7.12
C ALA A 146 -17.48 -20.84 7.67
N HIS A 147 -18.77 -20.54 7.87
CA HIS A 147 -19.76 -21.52 8.31
C HIS A 147 -19.96 -22.65 7.30
N GLN A 148 -20.08 -22.31 6.01
CA GLN A 148 -20.20 -23.31 4.95
C GLN A 148 -18.94 -24.17 4.83
N ARG A 149 -17.74 -23.58 4.97
CA ARG A 149 -16.47 -24.33 5.02
C ARG A 149 -16.47 -25.35 6.13
N HIS A 150 -16.86 -24.96 7.34
CA HIS A 150 -16.92 -25.87 8.47
C HIS A 150 -17.89 -27.03 8.22
N LYS A 151 -19.11 -26.74 7.73
CA LYS A 151 -20.08 -27.77 7.36
C LYS A 151 -19.57 -28.71 6.26
N ASN A 152 -18.90 -28.18 5.25
CA ASN A 152 -18.39 -28.99 4.14
C ASN A 152 -17.18 -29.83 4.56
N GLN A 153 -16.31 -29.32 5.43
CA GLN A 153 -15.21 -30.08 6.02
C GLN A 153 -15.70 -31.29 6.80
N GLN A 154 -16.74 -31.13 7.63
CA GLN A 154 -17.36 -32.25 8.36
C GLN A 154 -17.94 -33.31 7.42
N LYS A 155 -18.37 -32.91 6.22
CA LYS A 155 -18.98 -33.80 5.21
C LYS A 155 -17.98 -34.30 4.16
N GLY A 156 -16.68 -33.98 4.28
CA GLY A 156 -15.68 -34.30 3.26
C GLY A 156 -15.92 -33.63 1.89
N ALA A 157 -16.75 -32.59 1.84
CA ALA A 157 -17.14 -31.90 0.61
C ALA A 157 -16.20 -30.74 0.25
N PHE A 158 -16.30 -30.27 -1.00
CA PHE A 158 -15.53 -29.13 -1.50
C PHE A 158 -15.68 -27.89 -0.60
N ASN A 159 -14.56 -27.28 -0.21
CA ASN A 159 -14.52 -26.22 0.82
C ASN A 159 -13.79 -24.95 0.34
N ARG A 160 -13.47 -24.83 -0.95
CA ARG A 160 -12.81 -23.64 -1.49
C ARG A 160 -13.86 -22.66 -2.00
N PHE A 161 -14.28 -21.76 -1.12
CA PHE A 161 -15.15 -20.65 -1.51
C PHE A 161 -14.30 -19.46 -1.94
N GLY A 162 -14.50 -19.01 -3.17
CA GLY A 162 -13.89 -17.79 -3.68
C GLY A 162 -14.59 -16.55 -3.13
N GLU A 163 -13.81 -15.60 -2.63
CA GLU A 163 -14.28 -14.23 -2.41
C GLU A 163 -14.18 -13.50 -3.74
N SER A 164 -15.30 -13.05 -4.27
CA SER A 164 -15.46 -12.45 -5.59
C SER A 164 -14.73 -11.11 -5.73
N ASN A 165 -13.39 -11.06 -5.68
CA ASN A 165 -12.52 -9.87 -5.77
C ASN A 165 -12.92 -8.65 -4.89
N SER A 166 -13.93 -8.80 -4.03
CA SER A 166 -14.59 -7.73 -3.29
C SER A 166 -13.68 -7.16 -2.21
N GLY A 167 -12.88 -8.02 -1.58
CA GLY A 167 -11.79 -7.59 -0.68
C GLY A 167 -10.78 -6.69 -1.38
N LYS A 168 -10.34 -7.05 -2.59
CA LYS A 168 -9.40 -6.24 -3.38
C LYS A 168 -9.98 -4.89 -3.80
N HIS A 169 -11.25 -4.86 -4.14
CA HIS A 169 -11.93 -3.60 -4.44
C HIS A 169 -12.03 -2.70 -3.20
N LEU A 170 -12.38 -3.26 -2.05
CA LEU A 170 -12.39 -2.53 -0.77
C LEU A 170 -10.99 -2.01 -0.41
N ASP A 171 -9.94 -2.82 -0.55
CA ASP A 171 -8.56 -2.39 -0.30
C ASP A 171 -8.18 -1.18 -1.18
N ARG A 172 -8.60 -1.17 -2.44
CA ARG A 172 -8.37 -0.04 -3.35
C ARG A 172 -9.12 1.21 -2.93
N LEU A 173 -10.38 1.09 -2.49
CA LEU A 173 -11.17 2.22 -1.98
C LEU A 173 -10.55 2.80 -0.72
N ILE A 174 -10.15 1.95 0.23
CA ILE A 174 -9.49 2.38 1.46
C ILE A 174 -8.18 3.09 1.13
N ALA A 175 -7.35 2.50 0.26
CA ALA A 175 -6.09 3.09 -0.15
C ALA A 175 -6.28 4.45 -0.84
N HIS A 176 -7.31 4.58 -1.69
CA HIS A 176 -7.63 5.84 -2.37
C HIS A 176 -7.93 6.96 -1.40
N GLU A 177 -8.79 6.69 -0.43
CA GLU A 177 -9.19 7.68 0.57
C GLU A 177 -8.02 8.07 1.47
N ILE A 178 -7.18 7.11 1.87
CA ILE A 178 -5.96 7.38 2.65
C ILE A 178 -5.03 8.33 1.88
N VAL A 179 -4.76 8.03 0.60
CA VAL A 179 -3.86 8.83 -0.24
C VAL A 179 -4.46 10.20 -0.53
N ALA A 180 -5.77 10.29 -0.82
CA ALA A 180 -6.47 11.55 -1.05
C ALA A 180 -6.41 12.47 0.19
N ILE A 181 -6.58 11.90 1.39
CA ILE A 181 -6.44 12.66 2.63
C ILE A 181 -4.97 13.10 2.81
N ALA A 182 -4.00 12.21 2.57
CA ALA A 182 -2.59 12.56 2.67
C ALA A 182 -2.20 13.71 1.72
N GLN A 183 -2.71 13.69 0.48
CA GLN A 183 -2.54 14.77 -0.48
C GLN A 183 -3.14 16.09 0.02
N LYS A 184 -4.38 16.05 0.54
CA LYS A 184 -5.09 17.23 1.03
C LYS A 184 -4.31 17.95 2.14
N TYR A 185 -3.64 17.20 3.01
CA TYR A 185 -2.83 17.76 4.09
C TYR A 185 -1.35 17.93 3.72
N GLN A 186 -0.99 17.71 2.44
CA GLN A 186 0.38 17.83 1.95
C GLN A 186 1.39 17.07 2.83
N VAL A 187 1.09 15.83 3.15
CA VAL A 187 1.96 14.98 3.98
C VAL A 187 3.27 14.69 3.25
N SER A 188 4.40 14.76 3.96
CA SER A 188 5.71 14.38 3.38
C SER A 188 5.83 12.89 3.10
N SER A 189 5.54 12.05 4.10
CA SER A 189 5.55 10.59 3.94
C SER A 189 4.45 9.87 4.70
N LEU A 190 4.06 8.73 4.15
CA LEU A 190 3.02 7.86 4.65
C LEU A 190 3.67 6.65 5.32
N ILE A 191 3.46 6.52 6.62
CA ILE A 191 4.04 5.46 7.44
C ILE A 191 3.03 4.32 7.55
N LEU A 192 3.46 3.15 7.11
CA LEU A 192 2.73 1.89 7.22
C LEU A 192 3.36 1.02 8.32
N PRO A 193 2.54 0.17 8.98
CA PRO A 193 3.06 -0.73 9.98
C PRO A 193 3.74 -1.93 9.30
N ASP A 194 4.85 -2.38 9.89
CA ASP A 194 5.45 -3.66 9.53
C ASP A 194 4.47 -4.80 9.81
N LEU A 195 4.42 -5.76 8.90
CA LEU A 195 3.50 -6.89 8.93
C LEU A 195 4.05 -8.07 9.75
N SER A 196 5.34 -8.06 10.09
CA SER A 196 6.02 -9.13 10.81
C SER A 196 5.34 -9.46 12.15
N ASP A 197 4.92 -8.41 12.88
CA ASP A 197 4.41 -8.53 14.24
C ASP A 197 2.86 -8.43 14.31
N ILE A 198 2.14 -8.69 13.21
CA ILE A 198 0.66 -8.58 13.16
C ILE A 198 -0.02 -9.53 14.15
N ARG A 199 0.53 -10.73 14.35
CA ARG A 199 -0.10 -11.71 15.25
C ARG A 199 -0.09 -11.22 16.69
N GLU A 200 1.00 -10.60 17.09
CA GLU A 200 1.27 -10.00 18.39
C GLU A 200 0.41 -8.74 18.57
N ILE A 201 0.29 -7.89 17.55
CA ILE A 201 -0.63 -6.75 17.54
C ILE A 201 -2.08 -7.20 17.76
N VAL A 202 -2.50 -8.22 17.02
CA VAL A 202 -3.84 -8.81 17.17
C VAL A 202 -4.03 -9.40 18.56
N GLN A 203 -3.03 -10.10 19.09
CA GLN A 203 -3.11 -10.68 20.43
C GLN A 203 -3.22 -9.60 21.51
N GLY A 204 -2.42 -8.54 21.43
CA GLY A 204 -2.49 -7.40 22.34
C GLY A 204 -3.84 -6.69 22.28
N GLU A 205 -4.43 -6.50 21.10
CA GLU A 205 -5.77 -5.93 20.95
C GLU A 205 -6.86 -6.83 21.57
N VAL A 206 -6.77 -8.14 21.35
CA VAL A 206 -7.72 -9.11 21.91
C VAL A 206 -7.63 -9.15 23.44
N GLN A 207 -6.42 -9.15 24.00
CA GLN A 207 -6.18 -9.16 25.45
C GLN A 207 -6.66 -7.86 26.10
N ALA A 208 -6.26 -6.71 25.56
CA ALA A 208 -6.68 -5.41 26.08
C ALA A 208 -8.22 -5.27 26.08
N ARG A 209 -8.89 -5.78 25.05
CA ARG A 209 -10.36 -5.77 25.00
C ARG A 209 -10.98 -6.75 26.00
N ALA A 210 -10.39 -7.93 26.20
CA ALA A 210 -10.87 -8.89 27.19
C ALA A 210 -10.76 -8.34 28.63
N GLU A 211 -9.64 -7.69 28.95
CA GLU A 211 -9.40 -7.05 30.25
C GLU A 211 -10.36 -5.89 30.51
N GLN A 212 -10.67 -5.09 29.48
CA GLN A 212 -11.63 -4.00 29.57
C GLN A 212 -13.06 -4.47 29.85
N GLU A 213 -13.51 -5.53 29.17
CA GLU A 213 -14.88 -6.04 29.30
C GLU A 213 -15.05 -6.89 30.58
N ILE A 214 -14.02 -7.64 30.97
CA ILE A 214 -14.07 -8.55 32.12
C ILE A 214 -12.85 -8.31 33.02
N PRO A 215 -12.92 -7.32 33.93
CA PRO A 215 -11.85 -7.08 34.88
C PRO A 215 -11.75 -8.20 35.92
N GLY A 216 -10.53 -8.63 36.24
CA GLY A 216 -10.25 -9.49 37.40
C GLY A 216 -10.43 -11.01 37.23
N SER A 217 -10.93 -11.51 36.08
CA SER A 217 -11.07 -12.96 35.84
C SER A 217 -10.32 -13.42 34.59
N ILE A 218 -9.18 -14.08 34.78
CA ILE A 218 -8.30 -14.55 33.70
C ILE A 218 -8.99 -15.62 32.83
N GLU A 219 -9.78 -16.50 33.43
CA GLU A 219 -10.45 -17.59 32.69
C GLU A 219 -11.54 -17.06 31.77
N LEU A 220 -12.36 -16.13 32.27
CA LEU A 220 -13.41 -15.50 31.48
C LEU A 220 -12.81 -14.59 30.39
N GLN A 221 -11.70 -13.90 30.68
CA GLN A 221 -10.95 -13.14 29.67
C GLN A 221 -10.44 -14.05 28.54
N ARG A 222 -9.91 -15.24 28.87
CA ARG A 222 -9.45 -16.22 27.86
C ARG A 222 -10.59 -16.72 26.99
N GLN A 223 -11.74 -17.04 27.57
CA GLN A 223 -12.91 -17.46 26.82
C GLN A 223 -13.42 -16.35 25.89
N TYR A 224 -13.52 -15.12 26.42
CA TYR A 224 -13.89 -13.95 25.62
C TYR A 224 -12.90 -13.71 24.49
N ALA A 225 -11.59 -13.76 24.75
CA ALA A 225 -10.54 -13.59 23.75
C ALA A 225 -10.67 -14.59 22.59
N LEU A 226 -10.95 -15.86 22.89
CA LEU A 226 -11.18 -16.90 21.89
C LEU A 226 -12.42 -16.60 21.03
N GLN A 227 -13.55 -16.27 21.68
CA GLN A 227 -14.79 -15.94 20.98
C GLN A 227 -14.63 -14.69 20.12
N TYR A 228 -14.01 -13.65 20.66
CA TYR A 228 -13.75 -12.40 19.95
C TYR A 228 -12.85 -12.65 18.73
N ARG A 229 -11.74 -13.40 18.87
CA ARG A 229 -10.85 -13.75 17.76
C ARG A 229 -11.55 -14.57 16.68
N ALA A 230 -12.49 -15.43 17.05
CA ALA A 230 -13.31 -16.19 16.11
C ALA A 230 -14.39 -15.33 15.41
N SER A 231 -14.91 -14.32 16.11
CA SER A 231 -15.95 -13.43 15.60
C SER A 231 -15.43 -12.37 14.63
N VAL A 232 -14.17 -11.93 14.80
CA VAL A 232 -13.61 -10.85 14.00
C VAL A 232 -12.98 -11.37 12.71
N HIS A 233 -13.14 -10.59 11.64
CA HIS A 233 -12.74 -10.95 10.29
C HIS A 233 -11.22 -10.93 10.11
N ARG A 234 -10.72 -11.86 9.29
CA ARG A 234 -9.30 -11.91 8.89
C ARG A 234 -9.09 -10.95 7.73
N TRP A 235 -8.54 -9.76 8.00
CA TRP A 235 -8.14 -8.84 6.95
C TRP A 235 -6.76 -9.20 6.38
N ARG A 236 -6.57 -8.99 5.08
CA ARG A 236 -5.27 -9.22 4.42
C ARG A 236 -4.48 -7.91 4.39
N HIS A 237 -3.87 -7.55 5.53
CA HIS A 237 -3.12 -6.29 5.66
C HIS A 237 -1.99 -6.14 4.64
N ALA A 238 -1.34 -7.23 4.23
CA ALA A 238 -0.33 -7.19 3.17
C ALA A 238 -0.87 -6.64 1.85
N GLN A 239 -2.07 -7.06 1.47
CA GLN A 239 -2.72 -6.62 0.24
C GLN A 239 -3.16 -5.15 0.33
N LEU A 240 -3.63 -4.72 1.50
CA LEU A 240 -3.95 -3.33 1.75
C LEU A 240 -2.69 -2.44 1.68
N SER A 241 -1.59 -2.82 2.33
CA SER A 241 -0.30 -2.12 2.25
C SER A 241 0.18 -1.98 0.81
N GLN A 242 0.04 -3.02 -0.01
CA GLN A 242 0.38 -2.96 -1.44
C GLN A 242 -0.51 -1.98 -2.21
N CYS A 243 -1.81 -1.95 -1.91
CA CYS A 243 -2.74 -1.01 -2.55
C CYS A 243 -2.39 0.44 -2.19
N ILE A 244 -2.13 0.73 -0.91
CA ILE A 244 -1.66 2.05 -0.45
C ILE A 244 -0.32 2.38 -1.11
N GLY A 245 0.62 1.43 -1.10
CA GLY A 245 1.86 1.41 -1.85
C GLY A 245 1.77 2.00 -3.25
N SER A 246 1.01 1.28 -4.08
CA SER A 246 0.83 1.62 -5.48
C SER A 246 0.19 3.00 -5.70
N GLN A 247 -0.78 3.39 -4.86
CA GLN A 247 -1.49 4.66 -5.04
C GLN A 247 -0.69 5.86 -4.52
N ALA A 248 0.05 5.71 -3.42
CA ALA A 248 0.96 6.75 -2.95
C ALA A 248 2.10 7.00 -3.94
N ALA A 249 2.66 5.93 -4.52
CA ALA A 249 3.70 6.03 -5.55
C ALA A 249 3.22 6.78 -6.80
N GLN A 250 1.99 6.52 -7.27
CA GLN A 250 1.39 7.26 -8.39
C GLN A 250 1.28 8.78 -8.15
N VAL A 251 1.21 9.18 -6.89
CA VAL A 251 1.10 10.58 -6.48
C VAL A 251 2.47 11.19 -6.16
N GLY A 252 3.49 10.37 -5.90
CA GLY A 252 4.80 10.81 -5.44
C GLY A 252 4.91 10.99 -3.92
N ILE A 253 4.04 10.36 -3.12
CA ILE A 253 4.18 10.31 -1.66
C ILE A 253 5.09 9.13 -1.29
N SER A 254 6.15 9.40 -0.51
CA SER A 254 7.06 8.35 -0.03
C SER A 254 6.39 7.50 1.05
N ILE A 255 6.76 6.22 1.08
CA ILE A 255 6.28 5.27 2.09
C ILE A 255 7.43 4.82 2.97
N GLU A 256 7.17 4.81 4.27
CA GLU A 256 8.06 4.26 5.28
C GLU A 256 7.35 3.12 6.01
N VAL A 257 8.11 2.08 6.38
CA VAL A 257 7.56 0.93 7.09
C VAL A 257 8.21 0.86 8.47
N VAL A 258 7.39 0.89 9.51
CA VAL A 258 7.85 0.94 10.91
C VAL A 258 7.05 -0.02 11.77
N LYS A 259 7.65 -0.55 12.82
CA LYS A 259 6.95 -1.43 13.76
C LYS A 259 5.83 -0.69 14.48
N GLN A 260 4.63 -1.28 14.48
CA GLN A 260 3.50 -0.72 15.20
C GLN A 260 3.54 -1.09 16.68
N PRO A 261 3.21 -0.16 17.59
CA PRO A 261 3.03 -0.51 18.99
C PRO A 261 1.89 -1.51 19.19
N PHE A 262 2.09 -2.46 20.10
CA PHE A 262 1.11 -3.49 20.45
C PHE A 262 -0.07 -2.92 21.23
N THR A 263 0.22 -2.00 22.16
CA THR A 263 -0.72 -1.36 23.07
C THR A 263 -1.14 0.03 22.58
N GLY A 264 -2.18 0.58 23.19
CA GLY A 264 -2.72 1.91 22.89
C GLY A 264 -4.03 1.87 22.12
N THR A 265 -4.74 3.00 22.15
CA THR A 265 -6.02 3.14 21.46
C THR A 265 -5.84 3.13 19.94
N PRO A 266 -6.90 2.83 19.15
CA PRO A 266 -6.84 2.92 17.68
C PRO A 266 -6.42 4.29 17.13
N GLN A 267 -6.50 5.36 17.95
CA GLN A 267 -6.05 6.70 17.59
C GLN A 267 -4.58 6.94 17.97
N GLU A 268 -4.13 6.40 19.11
CA GLU A 268 -2.74 6.52 19.55
C GLU A 268 -1.78 5.69 18.71
N LYS A 269 -2.20 4.49 18.27
CA LYS A 269 -1.37 3.60 17.44
C LYS A 269 -0.80 4.30 16.19
N PRO A 270 -1.61 4.90 15.29
CA PRO A 270 -1.09 5.58 14.10
C PRO A 270 -0.28 6.83 14.47
N LYS A 271 -0.62 7.51 15.57
CA LYS A 271 0.14 8.65 16.09
C LYS A 271 1.57 8.24 16.48
N ASN A 272 1.68 7.26 17.36
CA ASN A 272 2.95 6.77 17.90
C ASN A 272 3.82 6.17 16.79
N LEU A 273 3.19 5.52 15.81
CA LEU A 273 3.87 4.97 14.65
C LEU A 273 4.55 6.05 13.78
N ALA A 274 3.90 7.18 13.51
CA ALA A 274 4.56 8.26 12.76
C ALA A 274 5.68 8.94 13.57
N ILE A 275 5.50 9.10 14.89
CA ILE A 275 6.53 9.65 15.77
C ILE A 275 7.76 8.74 15.79
N ALA A 276 7.55 7.42 15.90
CA ALA A 276 8.62 6.43 15.87
C ALA A 276 9.38 6.47 14.53
N ALA A 277 8.65 6.60 13.41
CA ALA A 277 9.27 6.76 12.11
C ALA A 277 10.18 7.99 12.04
N TYR A 278 9.68 9.15 12.48
CA TYR A 278 10.49 10.37 12.49
C TYR A 278 11.74 10.24 13.38
N GLN A 279 11.61 9.62 14.56
CA GLN A 279 12.74 9.37 15.45
C GLN A 279 13.78 8.43 14.82
N SER A 280 13.35 7.43 14.03
CA SER A 280 14.27 6.52 13.34
C SER A 280 15.09 7.15 12.20
N ARG A 281 14.72 8.38 11.76
CA ARG A 281 15.49 9.14 10.77
C ARG A 281 16.68 9.89 11.37
N LYS A 282 16.71 10.03 12.70
CA LYS A 282 17.83 10.65 13.44
C LYS A 282 18.89 9.62 13.76
#